data_AF-A0A7Z1S9Q6-F1
#
_entry.id   AF-A0A7Z1S9Q6-F1
#
_cell.length_a   1.000
_cell.length_b   1.000
_cell.length_c   1.000
_cell.angle_alpha   90.00
_cell.angle_beta   90.00
_cell.angle_gamma   90.00
#
_symmetry.space_group_name_H-M   'P 1'
#
loop_
_entity.id
_entity.type
_entity.pdbx_description
1 polymer ?
#
loop_
_entity_poly.entity_id
_entity_poly.type
_entity_poly.pdbx_seq_one_letter_code
_entity_poly.pdbx_strand_id
1 'polypeptide(L)'
;MGNSIDHKSKEYYELQSDIWFNECCKRMKERDAYKKQRDELINDMAEVKRKAEAFDEILNVDYIVAPDDYAHEITKIVDKYREEQ
;
A
#
# COMPACT_ATOMS: atom_id res chain seq x y z
N MET A 1 -51.20 2.66 4.46
CA MET A 1 -51.05 2.13 5.84
C MET A 1 -49.70 1.46 5.91
N GLY A 2 -48.73 2.05 6.61
CA GLY A 2 -47.47 1.37 6.87
C GLY A 2 -47.71 0.36 7.99
N ASN A 3 -47.50 -0.94 7.73
CA ASN A 3 -47.51 -1.93 8.79
C ASN A 3 -46.33 -1.62 9.71
N SER A 4 -46.60 -1.03 10.88
CA SER A 4 -45.57 -0.87 11.90
C SER A 4 -45.30 -2.25 12.49
N ILE A 5 -44.11 -2.78 12.24
CA ILE A 5 -43.64 -4.01 12.89
C ILE A 5 -43.61 -3.74 14.40
N ASP A 6 -44.25 -4.61 15.18
CA ASP A 6 -44.21 -4.50 16.64
C ASP A 6 -42.77 -4.64 17.13
N HIS A 7 -42.33 -3.69 17.94
CA HIS A 7 -40.96 -3.57 18.44
C HIS A 7 -40.52 -4.78 19.29
N LYS A 8 -41.46 -5.55 19.82
CA LYS A 8 -41.18 -6.79 20.57
C LYS A 8 -41.46 -8.06 19.78
N SER A 9 -41.79 -7.94 18.49
CA SER A 9 -42.00 -9.09 17.62
C SER A 9 -40.67 -9.74 17.24
N LYS A 10 -40.73 -11.04 16.92
CA LYS A 10 -39.60 -11.78 16.37
C LYS A 10 -39.06 -11.14 15.08
N GLU A 11 -39.98 -10.69 14.22
CA GLU A 11 -39.66 -10.04 12.94
C GLU A 11 -38.85 -8.75 13.12
N TYR A 12 -39.13 -7.97 14.16
CA TYR A 12 -38.35 -6.78 14.50
C TYR A 12 -36.89 -7.14 14.81
N TYR A 13 -36.67 -8.12 15.70
CA TYR A 13 -35.32 -8.52 16.10
C TYR A 13 -34.53 -9.18 14.96
N GLU A 14 -35.19 -9.97 14.11
CA GLU A 14 -34.59 -10.54 12.90
C GLU A 14 -34.13 -9.42 11.95
N LEU A 15 -34.99 -8.45 11.67
CA LEU A 15 -34.64 -7.30 10.83
C LEU A 15 -33.48 -6.50 11.41
N GLN A 16 -33.48 -6.23 12.73
CA GLN A 16 -32.38 -5.52 13.39
C GLN A 16 -31.07 -6.32 13.33
N SER A 17 -31.12 -7.64 13.50
CA SER A 17 -29.96 -8.52 13.39
C SER A 17 -29.38 -8.50 11.99
N ASP A 18 -30.22 -8.58 10.95
CA ASP A 18 -29.79 -8.54 9.56
C ASP A 18 -29.16 -7.19 9.19
N ILE A 19 -29.75 -6.08 9.64
CA ILE A 19 -29.18 -4.74 9.46
C ILE A 19 -27.81 -4.67 10.11
N TRP A 20 -27.69 -5.10 11.37
CA TRP A 20 -26.42 -5.07 12.09
C TRP A 20 -25.35 -5.93 11.41
N PHE A 21 -25.71 -7.15 10.99
CA PHE A 21 -24.80 -8.04 10.28
C PHE A 21 -24.30 -7.42 8.97
N ASN A 22 -25.22 -6.88 8.16
CA ASN A 22 -24.89 -6.27 6.88
C ASN A 22 -23.98 -5.04 7.03
N GLU A 23 -24.27 -4.16 7.99
CA GLU A 23 -23.43 -2.99 8.29
C GLU A 23 -22.03 -3.40 8.77
N CYS A 24 -21.94 -4.41 9.65
CA CYS A 24 -20.65 -4.97 10.07
C CYS A 24 -19.86 -5.54 8.88
N CYS A 25 -20.51 -6.31 8.01
CA CYS A 25 -19.89 -6.84 6.80
C CYS A 25 -19.39 -5.74 5.87
N LYS A 26 -20.16 -4.67 5.68
CA LYS A 26 -19.77 -3.51 4.86
C LYS A 26 -18.52 -2.83 5.42
N ARG A 27 -18.50 -2.52 6.72
CA ARG A 27 -17.35 -1.90 7.39
C ARG A 27 -16.09 -2.76 7.34
N MET A 28 -16.23 -4.08 7.45
CA MET A 28 -15.09 -5.00 7.29
C MET A 28 -14.50 -4.96 5.88
N LYS A 29 -15.35 -4.94 4.85
CA LYS A 29 -14.89 -4.82 3.46
C LYS A 29 -14.17 -3.50 3.20
N GLU A 30 -14.70 -2.40 3.71
CA GLU A 30 -14.05 -1.07 3.61
C GLU A 30 -12.68 -1.08 4.31
N ARG A 31 -12.59 -1.62 5.53
CA ARG A 31 -11.32 -1.78 6.26
C ARG A 31 -10.30 -2.59 5.45
N ASP A 32 -10.72 -3.71 4.86
CA ASP A 32 -9.81 -4.59 4.13
C ASP A 32 -9.34 -3.96 2.82
N ALA A 33 -10.19 -3.17 2.16
CA ALA A 33 -9.79 -2.34 1.02
C ALA A 33 -8.73 -1.30 1.42
N TYR A 34 -8.93 -0.59 2.54
CA TYR A 34 -7.93 0.37 3.04
C TYR A 34 -6.60 -0.29 3.41
N LYS A 35 -6.63 -1.48 4.02
CA LYS A 35 -5.41 -2.24 4.33
C LYS A 35 -4.65 -2.59 3.05
N LYS A 36 -5.36 -3.07 2.02
CA LYS A 36 -4.75 -3.40 0.73
C LYS A 36 -4.10 -2.17 0.09
N GLN A 37 -4.81 -1.04 0.03
CA GLN A 37 -4.25 0.21 -0.50
C GLN A 37 -3.02 0.68 0.28
N ARG A 38 -3.05 0.54 1.61
CA ARG A 38 -1.89 0.87 2.46
C ARG A 38 -0.71 -0.04 2.16
N ASP A 39 -0.93 -1.34 2.02
CA ASP A 39 0.14 -2.31 1.77
C ASP A 39 0.77 -2.09 0.38
N GLU A 40 -0.05 -1.76 -0.63
CA GLU A 40 0.42 -1.32 -1.96
C GLU A 40 1.27 -0.04 -1.85
N LEU A 41 0.79 0.98 -1.13
CA LEU A 41 1.53 2.24 -0.94
C LEU A 41 2.86 2.04 -0.20
N ILE A 42 2.90 1.14 0.78
CA ILE A 42 4.13 0.81 1.52
C ILE A 42 5.15 0.16 0.57
N ASN A 43 4.71 -0.76 -0.29
CA ASN A 43 5.58 -1.39 -1.29
C ASN A 43 6.11 -0.37 -2.29
N ASP A 44 5.26 0.51 -2.80
CA ASP A 44 5.67 1.60 -3.71
C ASP A 44 6.68 2.54 -3.03
N MET A 45 6.43 2.91 -1.76
CA MET A 45 7.35 3.73 -0.97
C MET A 45 8.69 3.02 -0.72
N ALA A 46 8.69 1.70 -0.54
CA ALA A 46 9.94 0.93 -0.40
C ALA A 46 10.73 0.94 -1.71
N GLU A 47 10.09 0.81 -2.86
CA GLU A 47 10.74 0.93 -4.17
C GLU A 47 11.32 2.33 -4.40
N VAL A 48 10.55 3.39 -4.08
CA VAL A 48 11.01 4.78 -4.20
C VAL A 48 12.22 5.04 -3.30
N LYS A 49 12.21 4.55 -2.05
CA LYS A 49 13.36 4.69 -1.15
C LYS A 49 14.61 3.99 -1.69
N ARG A 50 14.49 2.76 -2.19
CA ARG A 50 15.63 2.06 -2.82
C ARG A 50 16.20 2.84 -4.00
N LYS A 51 15.34 3.40 -4.86
CA LYS A 51 15.78 4.24 -5.99
C LYS A 51 16.43 5.55 -5.54
N ALA A 52 15.91 6.17 -4.47
CA ALA A 52 16.50 7.37 -3.89
C ALA A 52 17.89 7.09 -3.31
N GLU A 53 18.07 5.97 -2.61
CA GLU A 53 19.39 5.54 -2.10
C GLU A 53 20.39 5.29 -3.23
N ALA A 54 19.96 4.62 -4.31
CA ALA A 54 20.81 4.44 -5.50
C ALA A 54 21.21 5.78 -6.13
N PHE A 55 20.28 6.74 -6.16
CA PHE A 55 20.55 8.08 -6.68
C PHE A 55 21.51 8.87 -5.79
N ASP A 56 21.36 8.79 -4.47
CA ASP A 56 22.30 9.38 -3.52
C ASP A 56 23.69 8.73 -3.64
N GLU A 57 23.79 7.40 -3.85
CA GLU A 57 25.06 6.70 -4.10
C GLU A 57 25.73 7.20 -5.39
N ILE A 58 24.96 7.40 -6.47
CA ILE A 58 25.43 7.99 -7.73
C ILE A 58 25.96 9.41 -7.54
N LEU A 59 25.25 10.26 -6.79
CA LEU A 59 25.66 11.64 -6.54
C LEU A 59 26.93 11.74 -5.69
N ASN A 60 27.17 10.74 -4.84
CA ASN A 60 28.36 10.66 -3.99
C ASN A 60 29.59 10.09 -4.72
N VAL A 61 29.48 9.67 -5.98
CA VAL A 61 30.64 9.29 -6.78
C VAL A 61 31.45 10.56 -7.09
N ASP A 62 32.65 10.66 -6.50
CA ASP A 62 33.54 11.80 -6.65
C ASP A 62 33.88 12.08 -8.11
N TYR A 63 33.74 13.33 -8.55
CA TYR A 63 34.01 13.79 -9.92
C TYR A 63 35.51 13.74 -10.33
N ILE A 64 36.39 13.25 -9.44
CA ILE A 64 37.85 13.28 -9.61
C ILE A 64 38.35 12.03 -10.37
N VAL A 65 37.54 10.99 -10.52
CA VAL A 65 37.89 9.83 -11.34
C VAL A 65 37.87 10.23 -12.83
N ALA A 66 38.76 9.64 -13.64
CA ALA A 66 38.75 9.89 -15.07
C ALA A 66 37.34 9.61 -15.65
N PRO A 67 36.88 10.32 -16.69
CA PRO A 67 35.51 10.17 -17.20
C PRO A 67 35.10 8.72 -17.51
N ASP A 68 36.05 7.89 -17.95
CA ASP A 68 35.84 6.47 -18.24
C ASP A 68 35.64 5.63 -16.97
N ASP A 69 36.28 6.00 -15.85
CA ASP A 69 36.14 5.34 -14.56
C ASP A 69 34.83 5.73 -13.85
N TYR A 70 34.36 6.98 -14.03
CA TYR A 70 33.06 7.42 -13.51
C TYR A 70 31.91 6.58 -14.11
N ALA A 71 31.90 6.38 -15.42
CA ALA A 71 30.88 5.57 -16.08
C ALA A 71 30.88 4.11 -15.58
N HIS A 72 32.06 3.56 -15.29
CA HIS A 72 32.21 2.21 -14.75
C HIS A 72 31.64 2.09 -13.33
N GLU A 73 31.91 3.05 -12.45
CA GLU A 73 31.38 3.06 -11.07
C GLU A 73 29.86 3.27 -11.04
N ILE A 74 29.31 4.15 -11.87
CA ILE A 74 27.86 4.32 -12.01
C ILE A 74 27.20 3.01 -12.50
N THR A 75 27.81 2.32 -13.46
CA THR A 75 27.25 1.06 -13.98
C THR A 75 27.20 -0.02 -12.89
N LYS A 76 28.24 -0.13 -12.04
CA LYS A 76 28.23 -1.06 -10.90
C LYS A 76 27.11 -0.76 -9.90
N ILE A 77 26.90 0.52 -9.57
CA ILE A 77 25.83 0.94 -8.65
C ILE A 77 24.47 0.59 -9.27
N VAL A 78 24.26 0.90 -10.55
CA VAL A 78 23.01 0.58 -11.25
C VAL A 78 22.74 -0.93 -11.30
N ASP A 79 23.76 -1.74 -11.63
CA ASP A 79 23.61 -3.20 -11.70
C ASP A 79 23.28 -3.82 -10.33
N LYS A 80 23.90 -3.34 -9.25
CA LYS A 80 23.60 -3.74 -7.86
C LYS A 80 22.11 -3.55 -7.52
N TYR A 81 21.54 -2.38 -7.83
CA TYR A 81 20.12 -2.11 -7.55
C TYR A 81 19.15 -2.70 -8.59
N ARG A 82 19.67 -3.23 -9.70
CA ARG A 82 18.89 -3.93 -10.74
C ARG A 82 18.77 -5.43 -10.46
N GLU A 83 19.77 -6.04 -9.83
CA GLU A 83 19.76 -7.46 -9.43
C GLU A 83 18.92 -7.73 -8.16
N GLU A 84 18.64 -6.70 -7.35
CA GLU A 84 17.79 -6.77 -6.16
C GLU A 84 16.27 -6.57 -6.43
N GLN A 85 15.85 -6.62 -7.69
CA GLN A 85 14.43 -6.56 -8.14
C GLN A 85 13.91 -7.95 -8.51
#